data_AF-A0A1D2SBS7-F1
#
_entry.id   AF-A0A1D2SBS7-F1
#
_cell.length_a   1.000
_cell.length_b   1.000
_cell.length_c   1.000
_cell.angle_alpha   90.00
_cell.angle_beta   90.00
_cell.angle_gamma   90.00
#
_symmetry.space_group_name_H-M   'P 1'
#
loop_
_entity.id
_entity.type
_entity.pdbx_description
1 polymer ?
#
loop_
_entity_poly.entity_id
_entity_poly.type
_entity_poly.pdbx_seq_one_letter_code
_entity_poly.pdbx_strand_id
1 'polypeptide(L)'
;MRVNARFEGDAEQQLNYLAEATGLGVSEVLRTSVQHYYDQWRARRSGLTHFTAFIGKGRSGRSDVAGSYKARLAEGWAAKHQGRTPAVHEPTPPYAGAESDKGGA
;
A
#
# COMPACT_ATOMS: atom_id res chain seq x y z
N MET A 1 11.25 -18.59 16.36
CA MET A 1 10.14 -18.91 15.44
C MET A 1 9.66 -20.31 15.76
N ARG A 2 8.35 -20.51 16.01
CA ARG A 2 7.76 -21.84 16.18
C ARG A 2 6.93 -22.13 14.93
N VAL A 3 7.20 -23.25 14.26
CA VAL A 3 6.52 -23.66 13.04
C VAL A 3 5.90 -25.02 13.29
N ASN A 4 4.58 -25.10 13.19
CA ASN A 4 3.85 -26.36 13.16
C ASN A 4 3.51 -26.64 11.69
N ALA A 5 4.47 -27.21 10.96
CA ALA A 5 4.28 -27.67 9.59
C ALA A 5 4.30 -29.19 9.57
N ARG A 6 3.43 -29.79 8.77
CA ARG A 6 3.45 -31.22 8.48
C ARG A 6 4.27 -31.41 7.20
N PHE A 7 5.34 -32.18 7.29
CA PHE A 7 6.11 -32.62 6.14
C PHE A 7 5.75 -34.07 5.90
N GLU A 8 5.46 -34.43 4.65
CA GLU A 8 5.11 -35.80 4.26
C GLU A 8 6.11 -36.29 3.21
N GLY A 9 6.48 -37.57 3.32
CA GLY A 9 7.27 -38.29 2.33
C GLY A 9 8.61 -37.63 2.00
N ASP A 10 8.76 -37.24 0.73
CA ASP A 10 10.02 -36.76 0.15
C ASP A 10 10.55 -35.48 0.83
N ALA A 11 9.66 -34.61 1.32
CA ALA A 11 10.06 -33.38 2.00
C ALA A 11 10.75 -33.66 3.35
N GLU A 12 10.33 -34.71 4.05
CA GLU A 12 10.95 -35.13 5.31
C GLU A 12 12.33 -35.75 5.06
N GLN A 13 12.46 -36.58 4.02
CA GLN A 13 13.76 -37.13 3.61
C GLN A 13 14.76 -36.04 3.20
N GLN A 14 14.31 -35.03 2.46
CA GLN A 14 15.17 -33.90 2.09
C GLN A 14 15.63 -33.10 3.30
N LEU A 15 14.75 -32.87 4.29
CA LEU A 15 15.11 -32.18 5.53
C LEU A 15 16.12 -32.98 6.35
N ASN A 16 15.94 -34.30 6.46
CA ASN A 16 16.87 -35.17 7.17
C ASN A 16 18.23 -35.22 6.48
N TYR A 17 18.25 -35.34 5.15
CA TYR A 17 19.48 -35.27 4.36
C TYR A 17 20.22 -33.95 4.57
N LEU A 18 19.51 -32.82 4.54
CA LEU A 18 20.10 -31.50 4.76
C LEU A 18 20.62 -31.34 6.19
N ALA A 19 19.92 -31.89 7.19
CA ALA A 19 20.37 -31.90 8.58
C ALA A 19 21.66 -32.72 8.75
N GLU A 20 21.73 -33.91 8.15
CA GLU A 20 22.93 -34.76 8.17
C GLU A 20 24.11 -34.11 7.43
N ALA A 21 23.88 -33.57 6.23
CA ALA A 21 24.93 -32.97 5.40
C ALA A 21 25.49 -31.68 5.99
N THR A 22 24.68 -30.90 6.71
CA THR A 22 25.11 -29.64 7.33
C THR A 22 25.53 -29.78 8.79
N GLY A 23 25.23 -30.92 9.42
CA GLY A 23 25.41 -31.13 10.86
C GLY A 23 24.50 -30.25 11.73
N LEU A 24 23.50 -29.59 11.15
CA LEU A 24 22.57 -28.72 11.84
C LEU A 24 21.31 -29.48 12.26
N GLY A 25 20.70 -29.05 13.37
CA GLY A 25 19.39 -29.57 13.74
C GLY A 25 18.32 -29.19 12.71
N VAL A 26 17.32 -30.06 12.52
CA VAL A 26 16.22 -29.89 11.54
C VAL A 26 15.54 -28.51 11.65
N SER A 27 15.33 -28.02 12.87
CA SER A 27 14.76 -26.68 13.11
C SER A 27 15.63 -25.53 12.57
N GLU A 28 16.95 -25.68 12.61
CA GLU A 28 17.90 -24.67 12.14
C GLU A 28 18.03 -24.72 10.61
N VAL A 29 18.03 -25.92 10.02
CA VAL A 29 17.94 -26.12 8.57
C VAL A 29 16.66 -25.50 8.02
N LEU A 30 15.52 -25.72 8.67
CA LEU A 30 14.24 -25.15 8.25
C LEU A 30 14.25 -23.62 8.35
N ARG A 31 14.80 -23.06 9.44
CA ARG A 31 14.95 -21.61 9.57
C ARG A 31 15.79 -21.03 8.44
N THR A 32 16.93 -21.65 8.17
CA THR A 32 17.92 -21.17 7.19
C THR A 32 17.39 -21.27 5.77
N SER A 33 16.73 -22.37 5.42
CA SER A 33 16.09 -22.55 4.11
C SER A 33 14.96 -21.54 3.85
N VAL A 34 14.10 -21.28 4.84
CA VAL A 34 13.06 -20.25 4.73
C VAL A 34 13.67 -18.87 4.59
N GLN A 35 14.71 -18.56 5.35
CA GLN A 35 15.44 -17.30 5.24
C GLN A 35 16.02 -17.12 3.83
N HIS A 36 16.70 -18.13 3.30
CA HIS A 36 17.22 -18.12 1.92
C HIS A 36 16.12 -17.93 0.88
N TYR A 37 14.98 -18.60 1.03
CA TYR A 37 13.85 -18.43 0.13
C TYR A 37 13.36 -16.98 0.11
N TYR A 38 13.15 -16.37 1.28
CA TYR A 38 12.69 -14.99 1.36
C TYR A 38 13.74 -13.99 0.89
N ASP A 39 15.02 -14.22 1.14
CA ASP A 39 16.10 -13.36 0.66
C ASP A 39 16.21 -13.38 -0.86
N GLN A 40 16.14 -14.57 -1.47
CA GLN A 40 16.10 -14.72 -2.93
C GLN A 40 14.84 -14.07 -3.50
N TRP A 41 13.69 -14.28 -2.87
CA TRP A 41 12.44 -13.69 -3.32
C TRP A 41 12.46 -12.16 -3.19
N ARG A 42 13.01 -11.62 -2.10
CA ARG A 42 13.18 -10.17 -1.90
C ARG A 42 14.14 -9.57 -2.92
N ALA A 43 15.23 -10.26 -3.25
CA ALA A 43 16.16 -9.85 -4.29
C ALA A 43 15.48 -9.82 -5.67
N ARG A 44 14.66 -10.84 -6.00
CA ARG A 44 13.86 -10.89 -7.24
C ARG A 44 12.76 -9.83 -7.27
N ARG A 45 12.19 -9.49 -6.11
CA ARG A 45 11.16 -8.46 -5.94
C ARG A 45 11.72 -7.05 -5.85
N SER A 46 12.97 -6.82 -6.28
CA SER A 46 13.49 -5.49 -6.65
C SER A 46 12.77 -4.96 -7.90
N GLY A 47 11.44 -4.86 -7.79
CA GLY A 47 10.59 -4.19 -8.73
C GLY A 47 11.00 -2.73 -8.79
N LEU A 48 11.27 -2.28 -10.01
CA LEU A 48 11.45 -0.89 -10.39
C LEU A 48 12.55 -0.20 -9.58
N THR A 49 13.80 -0.56 -9.89
CA THR A 49 15.03 0.13 -9.44
C THR A 49 15.01 1.65 -9.61
N HIS A 50 14.13 2.21 -10.44
CA HIS A 50 13.94 3.65 -10.54
C HIS A 50 13.24 4.27 -9.31
N PHE A 51 12.46 3.50 -8.55
CA PHE A 51 11.78 4.00 -7.35
C PHE A 51 12.63 3.96 -6.08
N THR A 52 13.73 3.19 -6.06
CA THR A 52 14.67 3.18 -4.94
C THR A 52 15.33 4.55 -4.75
N ALA A 53 15.48 5.34 -5.82
CA ALA A 53 15.93 6.72 -5.79
C ALA A 53 14.98 7.69 -5.04
N PHE A 54 13.78 7.23 -4.65
CA PHE A 54 12.83 7.98 -3.83
C PHE A 54 12.73 7.46 -2.40
N ILE A 55 13.26 6.28 -2.09
CA ILE A 55 13.31 5.74 -0.72
C ILE A 55 14.35 6.54 0.08
N GLY A 56 13.98 7.05 1.25
CA GLY A 56 14.88 7.85 2.11
C GLY A 56 14.96 9.33 1.79
N LYS A 57 14.35 9.81 0.68
CA LYS A 57 14.29 11.26 0.38
C LYS A 57 13.44 12.07 1.36
N GLY A 58 12.57 11.44 2.15
CA GLY A 58 11.80 12.12 3.20
C GLY A 58 12.64 12.76 4.31
N ARG A 59 13.89 12.29 4.52
CA ARG A 59 14.82 12.88 5.50
C ARG A 59 15.97 13.68 4.85
N SER A 60 15.93 13.88 3.53
CA SER A 60 17.03 14.52 2.79
C SER A 60 17.02 16.06 2.87
N GLY A 61 16.23 16.65 3.78
CA GLY A 61 16.05 18.11 3.86
C GLY A 61 15.36 18.76 2.64
N ARG A 62 14.93 17.98 1.64
CA ARG A 62 14.07 18.48 0.57
C ARG A 62 12.66 18.60 1.13
N SER A 63 12.01 19.73 0.88
CA SER A 63 10.66 20.04 1.37
C SER A 63 9.76 18.83 1.24
N ASP A 64 9.34 18.26 2.37
CA ASP A 64 8.39 17.16 2.37
C ASP A 64 7.12 17.62 1.65
N VAL A 65 6.91 17.05 0.46
CA VAL A 65 5.75 17.38 -0.36
C VAL A 65 4.48 16.93 0.35
N ALA A 66 4.53 15.92 1.22
CA ALA A 66 3.37 15.49 2.00
C ALA A 66 2.91 16.59 2.97
N GLY A 67 3.85 17.25 3.67
CA GLY A 67 3.53 18.34 4.59
C GLY A 67 2.97 19.60 3.91
N SER A 68 3.36 19.87 2.67
CA SER A 68 2.94 21.06 1.91
C SER A 68 1.96 20.77 0.76
N TYR A 69 1.49 19.52 0.64
CA TYR A 69 0.69 19.05 -0.48
C TYR A 69 -0.57 19.90 -0.72
N LYS A 70 -1.31 20.18 0.36
CA LYS A 70 -2.55 20.97 0.27
C LYS A 70 -2.28 22.41 -0.16
N ALA A 71 -1.18 23.01 0.29
CA ALA A 71 -0.79 24.37 -0.10
C ALA A 71 -0.41 24.42 -1.58
N ARG A 72 0.38 23.45 -2.07
CA ARG A 72 0.74 23.35 -3.49
C ARG A 72 -0.45 23.03 -4.40
N LEU A 73 -1.39 22.22 -3.91
CA LEU A 73 -2.64 21.95 -4.62
C LEU A 73 -3.49 23.22 -4.70
N ALA A 74 -3.61 23.98 -3.61
CA ALA A 74 -4.35 25.24 -3.58
C ALA A 74 -3.72 26.29 -4.49
N GLU A 75 -2.39 26.39 -4.52
CA GLU A 75 -1.65 27.29 -5.44
C GLU A 75 -1.89 26.90 -6.91
N GLY A 76 -1.76 25.62 -7.25
CA GLY A 76 -2.02 25.13 -8.61
C GLY A 76 -3.49 25.28 -9.01
N TRP A 77 -4.42 25.13 -8.07
CA TRP A 77 -5.85 25.35 -8.30
C TRP A 77 -6.15 26.83 -8.51
N ALA A 78 -5.61 27.71 -7.65
CA ALA A 78 -5.73 29.14 -7.80
C ALA A 78 -5.16 29.61 -9.15
N ALA A 79 -3.96 29.16 -9.53
CA ALA A 79 -3.35 29.49 -10.81
C ALA A 79 -4.19 29.04 -12.02
N LYS A 80 -4.84 27.87 -11.95
CA LYS A 80 -5.74 27.38 -13.02
C LYS A 80 -7.05 28.15 -13.11
N HIS A 81 -7.54 28.68 -12.00
CA HIS A 81 -8.84 29.35 -11.90
C HIS A 81 -8.74 30.88 -11.77
N GLN A 82 -7.54 31.45 -11.84
CA GLN A 82 -7.34 32.90 -11.93
C GLN A 82 -8.04 33.43 -13.18
N GLY A 83 -9.05 34.30 -12.97
CA GLY A 83 -9.85 34.90 -14.04
C GLY A 83 -11.09 34.10 -14.45
N ARG A 84 -11.35 32.92 -13.89
CA ARG A 84 -12.63 32.23 -14.08
C ARG A 84 -13.56 32.64 -12.96
N THR A 85 -14.57 33.46 -13.26
CA THR A 85 -15.67 33.72 -12.34
C THR A 85 -16.22 32.37 -11.85
N PRO A 86 -16.41 32.17 -10.54
CA PRO A 86 -17.03 30.95 -10.06
C PRO A 86 -18.40 30.85 -10.74
N ALA A 87 -18.70 29.71 -11.35
CA ALA A 87 -20.05 29.42 -11.77
C ALA A 87 -20.92 29.46 -10.50
N VAL A 88 -21.67 30.55 -10.34
CA VAL A 88 -22.65 30.68 -9.28
C VAL A 88 -23.65 29.57 -9.51
N HIS A 89 -23.63 28.56 -8.66
CA HIS A 89 -24.72 27.60 -8.60
C HIS A 89 -25.93 28.38 -8.09
N GLU A 90 -26.81 28.82 -8.99
CA GLU A 90 -28.13 29.30 -8.57
C GLU A 90 -28.76 28.21 -7.70
N PRO A 91 -29.18 28.52 -6.46
CA PRO A 91 -29.85 27.53 -5.65
C PRO A 91 -31.10 27.08 -6.41
N THR A 92 -31.18 25.78 -6.68
CA THR A 92 -32.37 25.15 -7.24
C THR A 92 -33.58 25.63 -6.43
N PRO A 93 -34.61 26.23 -7.06
CA PRO A 93 -35.78 26.69 -6.32
C PRO A 93 -36.33 25.51 -5.51
N PRO A 94 -36.66 25.73 -4.22
CA PRO A 94 -37.19 24.65 -3.40
C PRO A 94 -38.45 24.16 -4.09
N TYR A 95 -38.42 22.86 -4.37
CA TYR A 95 -39.53 22.04 -4.83
C TYR A 95 -40.84 22.61 -4.26
N ALA A 96 -41.71 23.14 -5.14
CA ALA A 96 -43.05 23.51 -4.73
C ALA A 96 -43.67 22.28 -4.09
N GLY A 97 -43.85 22.34 -2.78
CA GLY A 97 -44.37 21.25 -1.99
C GLY A 97 -45.64 20.75 -2.64
N ALA A 98 -45.69 19.44 -2.87
CA ALA A 98 -46.94 18.73 -3.06
C ALA A 98 -47.78 18.94 -1.79
N GLU A 99 -48.62 19.98 -1.79
CA GLU A 99 -49.70 20.09 -0.82
C GLU A 99 -50.91 19.35 -1.36
N SER A 100 -51.19 18.29 -0.62
CA SER A 100 -52.28 17.34 -0.75
C SER A 100 -53.63 18.00 -0.93
N ASP A 101 -54.35 17.58 -1.98
CA ASP A 101 -55.80 17.58 -2.05
C ASP A 101 -56.37 16.85 -0.82
N LYS A 102 -56.92 17.60 0.12
CA LYS A 102 -57.81 17.10 1.19
C LYS A 102 -59.14 17.81 1.00
N GLY A 103 -60.14 17.04 0.57
CA GLY A 103 -61.44 17.53 0.16
C GLY A 103 -62.35 18.03 1.28
N GLY A 104 -63.44 18.65 0.81
CA GLY A 104 -64.80 18.45 1.33
C GLY A 104 -65.34 19.49 2.32
N ALA A 105 -66.22 20.37 1.82
CA ALA A 105 -67.57 20.61 2.35
C ALA A 105 -68.41 21.33 1.30
#